data_AF-A0A8K0Y7Q5-F1
#
_entry.id   AF-A0A8K0Y7Q5-F1
#
_cell.length_a   1.000
_cell.length_b   1.000
_cell.length_c   1.000
_cell.angle_alpha   90.00
_cell.angle_beta   90.00
_cell.angle_gamma   90.00
#
_symmetry.space_group_name_H-M   'P 1'
#
loop_
_entity.id
_entity.type
_entity.pdbx_description
1 polymer ?
#
loop_
_entity_poly.entity_id
_entity_poly.type
_entity_poly.pdbx_seq_one_letter_code
_entity_poly.pdbx_strand_id
1 'polypeptide(L)'
;VSQLPGGWASVMWYNLLTDDPKNLGFFSNPLRASWSQLSEVLSWQFSSFAGRGLNKEQLNMLGDKLLGQHASFNDSQVSWSKFWKENIPGKSFSFWLWLDSILDLIKKHLLPVWIDGYIMGFVSKEMERALLKEKEPGTFLLRFSESHLGGITFTWVEQDENGDPKFISVEPYTKNRLNA
;
A
#
# COMPACT_ATOMS: atom_id res chain seq x y z
N VAL A 1 -3.95 -22.41 1.33
CA VAL A 1 -4.18 -20.98 1.01
C VAL A 1 -5.07 -20.41 2.09
N SER A 2 -4.63 -19.39 2.82
CA SER A 2 -5.46 -18.74 3.85
C SER A 2 -6.58 -17.96 3.16
N GLN A 3 -7.83 -18.22 3.52
CA GLN A 3 -9.01 -17.51 3.00
C GLN A 3 -9.24 -16.16 3.72
N LEU A 4 -8.48 -15.89 4.78
CA LEU A 4 -8.68 -14.75 5.66
C LEU A 4 -8.60 -13.39 4.94
N PRO A 5 -7.61 -13.11 4.05
CA PRO A 5 -7.54 -11.81 3.39
C PRO A 5 -8.77 -11.52 2.52
N GLY A 6 -9.29 -12.56 1.84
CA GLY A 6 -10.49 -12.43 1.00
C GLY A 6 -11.78 -12.34 1.79
N GLY A 7 -11.86 -13.05 2.93
CA GLY A 7 -12.95 -12.91 3.88
C GLY A 7 -13.03 -11.48 4.41
N TRP A 8 -11.89 -10.93 4.84
CA TRP A 8 -11.84 -9.56 5.36
C TRP A 8 -12.11 -8.50 4.29
N ALA A 9 -11.60 -8.68 3.06
CA ALA A 9 -11.93 -7.83 1.93
C ALA A 9 -13.45 -7.73 1.72
N SER A 10 -14.15 -8.88 1.79
CA SER A 10 -15.60 -8.94 1.63
C SER A 10 -16.32 -8.20 2.76
N VAL A 11 -15.89 -8.40 4.01
CA VAL A 11 -16.46 -7.70 5.18
C VAL A 11 -16.31 -6.19 5.04
N MET A 12 -15.12 -5.69 4.71
CA MET A 12 -14.90 -4.26 4.51
C MET A 12 -15.76 -3.70 3.37
N TRP A 13 -15.79 -4.38 2.21
CA TRP A 13 -16.51 -3.90 1.04
C TRP A 13 -18.03 -3.82 1.27
N TYR A 14 -18.57 -4.79 2.02
CA TYR A 14 -19.97 -4.81 2.41
C TYR A 14 -20.30 -3.64 3.33
N ASN A 15 -19.59 -3.52 4.46
CA ASN A 15 -19.86 -2.48 5.47
C ASN A 15 -19.52 -1.06 4.98
N LEU A 16 -18.68 -0.93 3.96
CA LEU A 16 -18.40 0.36 3.34
C LEU A 16 -19.56 0.88 2.48
N LEU A 17 -20.35 -0.01 1.88
CA LEU A 17 -21.26 0.33 0.79
C LEU A 17 -22.73 0.04 1.08
N THR A 18 -23.05 -0.63 2.17
CA THR A 18 -24.44 -0.89 2.55
C THR A 18 -24.60 -1.05 4.06
N ASP A 19 -25.71 -0.52 4.57
CA ASP A 19 -26.19 -0.72 5.94
C ASP A 19 -27.26 -1.83 6.02
N ASP A 20 -27.61 -2.47 4.89
CA ASP A 20 -28.57 -3.58 4.89
C ASP A 20 -27.93 -4.79 5.60
N PRO A 21 -28.44 -5.26 6.74
CA PRO A 21 -27.82 -6.36 7.47
C PRO A 21 -28.10 -7.75 6.84
N LYS A 22 -28.96 -7.84 5.82
CA LYS A 22 -29.48 -9.13 5.30
C LYS A 22 -29.28 -9.32 3.79
N ASN A 23 -28.53 -8.46 3.10
CA ASN A 23 -28.28 -8.58 1.67
C ASN A 23 -27.25 -9.68 1.34
N LEU A 24 -27.67 -10.94 1.45
CA LEU A 24 -26.82 -12.10 1.09
C LEU A 24 -26.39 -12.11 -0.39
N GLY A 25 -27.12 -11.41 -1.26
CA GLY A 25 -26.85 -11.31 -2.70
C GLY A 25 -25.89 -10.19 -3.10
N PHE A 26 -25.33 -9.43 -2.15
CA PHE A 26 -24.54 -8.22 -2.42
C PHE A 26 -23.42 -8.42 -3.45
N PHE A 27 -22.69 -9.53 -3.39
CA PHE A 27 -21.56 -9.79 -4.29
C PHE A 27 -21.95 -10.33 -5.68
N SER A 28 -23.24 -10.55 -5.94
CA SER A 28 -23.75 -10.88 -7.29
C SER A 28 -23.65 -9.68 -8.23
N ASN A 29 -23.84 -8.46 -7.71
CA ASN A 29 -23.62 -7.21 -8.43
C ASN A 29 -23.11 -6.13 -7.46
N PRO A 30 -21.82 -6.19 -7.08
CA PRO A 30 -21.29 -5.33 -6.01
C PRO A 30 -21.25 -3.87 -6.43
N LEU A 31 -21.64 -2.99 -5.51
CA LEU A 31 -21.53 -1.55 -5.67
C LEU A 31 -20.06 -1.12 -5.82
N ARG A 32 -19.85 0.02 -6.47
CA ARG A 32 -18.54 0.67 -6.55
C ARG A 32 -18.36 1.61 -5.36
N ALA A 33 -17.15 1.66 -4.82
CA ALA A 33 -16.78 2.56 -3.75
C ALA A 33 -16.15 3.83 -4.34
N SER A 34 -16.48 5.00 -3.80
CA SER A 34 -15.66 6.18 -4.07
C SER A 34 -14.27 6.00 -3.45
N TRP A 35 -13.24 6.57 -4.08
CA TRP A 35 -11.89 6.55 -3.50
C TRP A 35 -11.84 7.26 -2.14
N SER A 36 -12.58 8.36 -1.97
CA SER A 36 -12.69 9.05 -0.68
C SER A 36 -13.08 8.10 0.44
N GLN A 37 -14.21 7.39 0.29
CA GLN A 37 -14.69 6.40 1.26
C GLN A 37 -13.70 5.26 1.47
N LEU A 38 -13.16 4.70 0.38
CA LEU A 38 -12.23 3.58 0.49
C LEU A 38 -10.94 3.99 1.20
N SER A 39 -10.39 5.17 0.88
CA SER A 39 -9.14 5.68 1.46
C SER A 39 -9.23 5.87 2.97
N GLU A 40 -10.39 6.32 3.46
CA GLU A 40 -10.66 6.43 4.90
C GLU A 40 -10.66 5.06 5.57
N VAL A 41 -11.38 4.08 5.00
CA VAL A 41 -11.41 2.70 5.53
C VAL A 41 -10.02 2.08 5.52
N LEU A 42 -9.23 2.30 4.46
CA LEU A 42 -7.84 1.85 4.41
C LEU A 42 -7.02 2.46 5.55
N SER A 43 -7.12 3.77 5.79
CA SER A 43 -6.43 4.42 6.90
C SER A 43 -6.86 3.88 8.27
N TRP A 44 -8.14 3.53 8.45
CA TRP A 44 -8.62 2.85 9.66
C TRP A 44 -8.02 1.46 9.84
N GLN A 45 -7.80 0.70 8.76
CA GLN A 45 -7.11 -0.59 8.86
C GLN A 45 -5.70 -0.40 9.45
N PHE A 46 -4.93 0.56 8.95
CA PHE A 46 -3.59 0.84 9.48
C PHE A 46 -3.63 1.35 10.92
N SER A 47 -4.58 2.22 11.24
CA SER A 47 -4.74 2.75 12.60
C SER A 47 -5.06 1.64 13.60
N SER A 48 -6.01 0.76 13.27
CA SER A 48 -6.47 -0.32 14.15
C SER A 48 -5.45 -1.45 14.28
N PHE A 49 -4.82 -1.87 13.18
CA PHE A 49 -3.92 -3.02 13.17
C PHE A 49 -2.45 -2.67 13.47
N ALA A 50 -2.03 -1.44 13.17
CA ALA A 50 -0.64 -1.01 13.25
C ALA A 50 -0.43 0.25 14.11
N GLY A 51 -1.46 0.74 14.80
CA GLY A 51 -1.35 1.86 15.75
C GLY A 51 -1.16 3.24 15.13
N ARG A 52 -1.00 3.34 13.80
CA ARG A 52 -0.86 4.59 13.07
C ARG A 52 -1.49 4.46 11.69
N GLY A 53 -2.38 5.39 11.35
CA GLY A 53 -3.05 5.46 10.06
C GLY A 53 -2.14 5.90 8.91
N LEU A 54 -2.77 6.13 7.76
CA LEU A 54 -2.10 6.58 6.55
C LEU A 54 -2.21 8.10 6.41
N ASN A 55 -1.11 8.74 6.00
CA ASN A 55 -1.10 10.17 5.67
C ASN A 55 -1.55 10.41 4.21
N LYS A 56 -1.69 11.69 3.84
CA LYS A 56 -2.19 12.10 2.53
C LYS A 56 -1.30 11.60 1.40
N GLU A 57 0.02 11.68 1.53
CA GLU A 57 0.97 11.27 0.51
C GLU A 57 0.92 9.76 0.27
N GLN A 58 0.81 8.98 1.35
CA GLN A 58 0.65 7.53 1.29
C GLN A 58 -0.67 7.13 0.63
N LEU A 59 -1.78 7.80 1.00
CA LEU A 59 -3.08 7.58 0.37
C LEU A 59 -3.05 7.94 -1.12
N ASN A 60 -2.42 9.05 -1.50
CA ASN A 60 -2.29 9.43 -2.91
C ASN A 60 -1.57 8.35 -3.72
N MET A 61 -0.45 7.81 -3.21
CA MET A 61 0.28 6.74 -3.89
C MET A 61 -0.57 5.47 -4.04
N LEU A 62 -1.34 5.10 -3.00
CA LEU A 62 -2.28 3.98 -3.09
C LEU A 62 -3.40 4.23 -4.11
N GLY A 63 -3.90 5.47 -4.17
CA GLY A 63 -4.88 5.93 -5.15
C GLY A 63 -4.34 5.78 -6.57
N ASP A 64 -3.16 6.32 -6.85
CA ASP A 64 -2.48 6.20 -8.15
C ASP A 64 -2.26 4.73 -8.53
N LYS A 65 -1.86 3.90 -7.57
CA LYS A 65 -1.63 2.47 -7.78
C LYS A 65 -2.92 1.72 -8.15
N LEU A 66 -4.03 2.08 -7.53
CA LEU A 66 -5.31 1.42 -7.73
C LEU A 66 -6.08 1.98 -8.93
N LEU A 67 -6.01 3.29 -9.19
CA LEU A 67 -6.81 3.99 -10.18
C LEU A 67 -6.06 4.30 -11.47
N GLY A 68 -4.73 4.43 -11.40
CA GLY A 68 -3.87 4.94 -12.46
C GLY A 68 -3.43 6.38 -12.18
N GLN A 69 -2.28 6.77 -12.75
CA GLN A 69 -1.75 8.14 -12.62
C GLN A 69 -2.73 9.15 -13.23
N HIS A 70 -2.88 10.32 -12.59
CA HIS A 70 -3.75 11.44 -13.01
C HIS A 70 -5.26 11.25 -12.79
N ALA A 71 -5.69 10.27 -12.01
CA ALA A 71 -7.09 10.16 -11.63
C ALA A 71 -7.49 11.31 -10.67
N SER A 72 -8.61 11.99 -10.96
CA SER A 72 -9.24 12.87 -9.95
C SER A 72 -9.80 12.00 -8.83
N PHE A 73 -9.10 11.96 -7.69
CA PHE A 73 -9.46 11.13 -6.54
C PHE A 73 -10.86 11.41 -5.98
N ASN A 74 -11.38 12.62 -6.14
CA ASN A 74 -12.70 13.00 -5.60
C ASN A 74 -13.87 12.31 -6.31
N ASP A 75 -13.75 12.03 -7.62
CA ASP A 75 -14.82 11.43 -8.43
C ASP A 75 -14.53 9.99 -8.83
N SER A 76 -13.35 9.48 -8.48
CA SER A 76 -12.91 8.15 -8.88
C SER A 76 -13.64 7.06 -8.12
N GLN A 77 -14.16 6.09 -8.88
CA GLN A 77 -14.87 4.93 -8.36
C GLN A 77 -14.03 3.66 -8.53
N VAL A 78 -13.97 2.85 -7.48
CA VAL A 78 -13.26 1.58 -7.43
C VAL A 78 -14.28 0.44 -7.48
N SER A 79 -14.10 -0.51 -8.39
CA SER A 79 -14.91 -1.74 -8.43
C SER A 79 -14.37 -2.78 -7.44
N TRP A 80 -15.25 -3.64 -6.94
CA TRP A 80 -14.86 -4.83 -6.16
C TRP A 80 -13.81 -5.68 -6.88
N SER A 81 -13.94 -5.79 -8.20
CA SER A 81 -12.99 -6.57 -9.00
C SER A 81 -11.59 -5.96 -8.94
N LYS A 82 -11.45 -4.65 -9.14
CA LYS A 82 -10.17 -3.95 -9.10
C LYS A 82 -9.51 -3.98 -7.72
N PHE A 83 -10.33 -3.95 -6.66
CA PHE A 83 -9.85 -3.99 -5.28
C PHE A 83 -9.29 -5.37 -4.88
N TRP A 84 -10.01 -6.45 -5.19
CA TRP A 84 -9.70 -7.79 -4.66
C TRP A 84 -9.55 -8.91 -5.70
N LYS A 85 -10.34 -8.92 -6.78
CA LYS A 85 -10.39 -10.07 -7.72
C LYS A 85 -9.30 -10.00 -8.79
N GLU A 86 -9.08 -8.82 -9.36
CA GLU A 86 -8.16 -8.59 -10.46
C GLU A 86 -6.75 -8.37 -9.91
N ASN A 87 -5.76 -8.86 -10.64
CA ASN A 87 -4.36 -8.60 -10.32
C ASN A 87 -3.97 -7.18 -10.75
N ILE A 88 -3.07 -6.56 -10.00
CA ILE A 88 -2.43 -5.31 -10.43
C ILE A 88 -1.72 -5.57 -11.79
N PRO A 89 -1.79 -4.65 -12.76
CA PRO A 89 -1.09 -4.81 -14.04
C PRO A 89 0.38 -5.19 -13.86
N GLY A 90 0.79 -6.29 -14.51
CA GLY A 90 2.16 -6.81 -14.41
C GLY A 90 2.51 -7.51 -13.09
N LYS A 91 1.52 -7.82 -12.24
CA LYS A 91 1.67 -8.57 -10.98
C LYS A 91 0.80 -9.82 -10.97
N SER A 92 1.15 -10.76 -10.10
CA SER A 92 0.41 -12.00 -9.86
C SER A 92 -0.54 -11.94 -8.67
N PHE A 93 -0.79 -10.74 -8.13
CA PHE A 93 -1.59 -10.51 -6.94
C PHE A 93 -2.48 -9.28 -7.08
N SER A 94 -3.61 -9.27 -6.37
CA SER A 94 -4.55 -8.15 -6.30
C SER A 94 -4.06 -7.04 -5.37
N PHE A 95 -4.69 -5.87 -5.48
CA PHE A 95 -4.36 -4.72 -4.66
C PHE A 95 -4.52 -5.00 -3.17
N TRP A 96 -5.68 -5.54 -2.76
CA TRP A 96 -5.92 -5.82 -1.35
C TRP A 96 -4.98 -6.89 -0.80
N LEU A 97 -4.68 -7.95 -1.56
CA LEU A 97 -3.74 -8.98 -1.10
C LEU A 97 -2.33 -8.42 -0.84
N TRP A 98 -1.89 -7.48 -1.68
CA TRP A 98 -0.63 -6.76 -1.48
C TRP A 98 -0.64 -5.89 -0.23
N LEU A 99 -1.71 -5.12 -0.03
CA LEU A 99 -1.84 -4.22 1.11
C LEU A 99 -1.98 -4.99 2.44
N ASP A 100 -2.78 -6.05 2.47
CA ASP A 100 -2.93 -6.96 3.61
C ASP A 100 -1.58 -7.62 3.99
N SER A 101 -0.80 -8.02 3.00
CA SER A 101 0.54 -8.58 3.22
C SER A 101 1.50 -7.57 3.88
N ILE A 102 1.34 -6.27 3.57
CA ILE A 102 2.08 -5.18 4.21
C ILE A 102 1.61 -4.96 5.64
N LEU A 103 0.29 -4.94 5.89
CA LEU A 103 -0.25 -4.85 7.26
C LEU A 103 0.29 -5.97 8.16
N ASP A 104 0.29 -7.21 7.66
CA ASP A 104 0.85 -8.35 8.39
C ASP A 104 2.37 -8.24 8.59
N LEU A 105 3.11 -7.68 7.61
CA LEU A 105 4.54 -7.39 7.76
C LEU A 105 4.79 -6.37 8.88
N ILE A 106 4.05 -5.26 8.88
CA ILE A 106 4.16 -4.22 9.90
C ILE A 106 3.89 -4.81 11.27
N LYS A 107 2.73 -5.47 11.42
CA LYS A 107 2.27 -6.02 12.69
C LYS A 107 3.26 -7.00 13.30
N LYS A 108 3.92 -7.83 12.48
CA LYS A 108 4.83 -8.87 12.95
C LYS A 108 6.27 -8.40 13.16
N HIS A 109 6.75 -7.46 12.35
CA HIS A 109 8.18 -7.18 12.28
C HIS A 109 8.55 -5.70 12.41
N LEU A 110 7.66 -4.78 12.07
CA LEU A 110 8.02 -3.36 11.90
C LEU A 110 7.19 -2.42 12.79
N LEU A 111 6.41 -2.95 13.73
CA LEU A 111 5.42 -2.18 14.47
C LEU A 111 6.00 -0.95 15.19
N PRO A 112 7.10 -1.04 15.96
CA PRO A 112 7.67 0.15 16.61
C PRO A 112 8.14 1.20 15.59
N VAL A 113 8.86 0.76 14.55
CA VAL A 113 9.42 1.63 13.51
C VAL A 113 8.32 2.29 12.66
N TRP A 114 7.19 1.60 12.47
CA TRP A 114 5.99 2.17 11.87
C TRP A 114 5.33 3.20 12.78
N ILE A 115 5.11 2.89 14.06
CA ILE A 115 4.48 3.83 14.99
C ILE A 115 5.30 5.12 15.11
N ASP A 116 6.62 5.02 15.19
CA ASP A 116 7.54 6.14 15.45
C ASP A 116 7.73 7.11 14.28
N GLY A 117 7.17 6.87 13.10
CA GLY A 117 7.33 7.80 11.97
C GLY A 117 8.37 7.39 10.92
N TYR A 118 9.22 6.40 11.20
CA TYR A 118 10.45 6.20 10.43
C TYR A 118 10.26 5.52 9.06
N ILE A 119 9.10 4.92 8.82
CA ILE A 119 8.77 4.30 7.53
C ILE A 119 7.91 5.25 6.71
N MET A 120 8.43 5.74 5.57
CA MET A 120 7.64 6.48 4.59
C MET A 120 6.55 5.59 3.97
N GLY A 121 6.87 4.31 3.73
CA GLY A 121 5.88 3.28 3.43
C GLY A 121 5.45 3.28 1.96
N PHE A 122 4.41 4.05 1.63
CA PHE A 122 3.81 4.06 0.29
C PHE A 122 4.39 5.21 -0.54
N VAL A 123 5.45 4.92 -1.29
CA VAL A 123 6.16 5.87 -2.15
C VAL A 123 6.49 5.19 -3.47
N SER A 124 6.15 5.80 -4.61
CA SER A 124 6.47 5.26 -5.94
C SER A 124 7.96 5.37 -6.26
N LYS A 125 8.44 4.64 -7.27
CA LYS A 125 9.82 4.73 -7.74
C LYS A 125 10.18 6.12 -8.29
N GLU A 126 9.20 6.83 -8.85
CA GLU A 126 9.39 8.17 -9.37
C GLU A 126 9.49 9.17 -8.20
N MET A 127 8.59 9.04 -7.22
CA MET A 127 8.55 9.91 -6.05
C MET A 127 9.75 9.71 -5.13
N GLU A 128 10.22 8.46 -4.93
CA GLU A 128 11.41 8.22 -4.10
C GLU A 128 12.64 8.92 -4.68
N ARG A 129 12.80 8.90 -6.01
CA ARG A 129 13.91 9.55 -6.70
C ARG A 129 13.80 11.07 -6.57
N ALA A 130 12.59 11.61 -6.74
CA ALA A 130 12.35 13.04 -6.57
C ALA A 130 12.69 13.52 -5.15
N LEU A 131 12.31 12.74 -4.12
CA LEU A 131 12.58 13.07 -2.72
C LEU A 131 14.07 13.02 -2.35
N LEU A 132 14.82 12.10 -2.96
CA LEU A 132 16.23 11.88 -2.66
C LEU A 132 17.19 12.69 -3.54
N LYS A 133 16.75 13.18 -4.70
CA LYS A 133 17.62 13.82 -5.71
C LYS A 133 18.47 14.98 -5.17
N GLU A 134 17.89 15.78 -4.29
CA GLU A 134 18.52 16.98 -3.72
C GLU A 134 18.94 16.78 -2.25
N LYS A 135 19.13 15.52 -1.84
CA LYS A 135 19.59 15.17 -0.49
C LYS A 135 21.07 14.84 -0.49
N GLU A 136 21.69 15.03 0.67
CA GLU A 136 23.09 14.66 0.88
C GLU A 136 23.30 13.16 0.63
N PRO A 137 24.44 12.76 0.03
CA PRO A 137 24.82 11.37 -0.13
C PRO A 137 24.72 10.60 1.19
N GLY A 138 24.15 9.39 1.13
CA GLY A 138 23.85 8.57 2.30
C GLY A 138 22.46 8.81 2.91
N THR A 139 21.73 9.84 2.47
CA THR A 139 20.31 9.97 2.84
C THR A 139 19.50 8.83 2.24
N PHE A 140 18.65 8.21 3.05
CA PHE A 140 17.82 7.08 2.64
C PHE A 140 16.38 7.21 3.11
N LEU A 141 15.49 6.43 2.49
CA LEU A 141 14.12 6.26 2.92
C LEU A 141 13.72 4.78 2.94
N LEU A 142 12.78 4.45 3.83
CA LEU A 142 12.18 3.12 3.95
C LEU A 142 10.80 3.09 3.29
N ARG A 143 10.55 2.12 2.42
CA ARG A 143 9.27 1.96 1.73
C ARG A 143 8.89 0.49 1.52
N PHE A 144 7.60 0.25 1.32
CA PHE A 144 7.11 -1.08 0.98
C PHE A 144 7.37 -1.42 -0.49
N SER A 145 7.65 -2.69 -0.74
CA SER A 145 7.88 -3.19 -2.09
C SER A 145 6.57 -3.20 -2.88
N GLU A 146 6.60 -2.63 -4.07
CA GLU A 146 5.49 -2.72 -5.02
C GLU A 146 5.50 -4.01 -5.85
N SER A 147 6.62 -4.76 -5.82
CA SER A 147 6.82 -5.97 -6.62
C SER A 147 6.68 -7.26 -5.82
N HIS A 148 6.79 -7.21 -4.49
CA HIS A 148 6.73 -8.37 -3.62
C HIS A 148 5.60 -8.21 -2.60
N LEU A 149 4.90 -9.31 -2.29
CA LEU A 149 3.93 -9.34 -1.21
C LEU A 149 4.65 -9.21 0.14
N GLY A 150 4.27 -8.21 0.94
CA GLY A 150 4.79 -8.03 2.29
C GLY A 150 6.32 -7.91 2.34
N GLY A 151 6.89 -7.08 1.48
CA GLY A 151 8.31 -6.74 1.49
C GLY A 151 8.55 -5.28 1.87
N ILE A 152 9.64 -5.00 2.59
CA ILE A 152 10.18 -3.66 2.83
C ILE A 152 11.55 -3.53 2.15
N THR A 153 11.85 -2.35 1.61
CA THR A 153 13.16 -2.01 1.06
C THR A 153 13.55 -0.60 1.52
N PHE A 154 14.81 -0.26 1.35
CA PHE A 154 15.27 1.11 1.45
C PHE A 154 16.01 1.51 0.18
N THR A 155 15.92 2.80 -0.11
CA THR A 155 16.63 3.44 -1.22
C THR A 155 17.46 4.57 -0.65
N TRP A 156 18.71 4.69 -1.08
CA TRP A 156 19.58 5.80 -0.72
C TRP A 156 20.14 6.49 -1.97
N VAL A 157 20.55 7.74 -1.79
CA VAL A 157 21.25 8.53 -2.82
C VAL A 157 22.75 8.51 -2.55
N GLU A 158 23.53 8.34 -3.61
CA GLU A 158 24.98 8.55 -3.68
C GLU A 158 25.28 9.57 -4.78
N GLN A 159 26.49 10.11 -4.79
CA GLN A 159 27.03 10.85 -5.92
C GLN A 159 27.97 9.94 -6.70
N ASP A 160 27.86 9.94 -8.03
CA ASP A 160 28.81 9.26 -8.88
C ASP A 160 30.09 10.11 -9.10
N GLU A 161 31.02 9.60 -9.91
CA GLU A 161 32.30 10.27 -10.21
C GLU A 161 32.12 11.63 -10.90
N ASN A 162 30.97 11.88 -11.53
CA ASN A 162 30.65 13.15 -12.19
C ASN A 162 29.85 14.10 -11.28
N GLY A 163 29.52 13.67 -10.07
CA GLY A 163 28.66 14.41 -9.13
C GLY A 163 27.16 14.24 -9.40
N ASP A 164 26.76 13.34 -10.31
CA ASP A 164 25.35 13.08 -10.59
C ASP A 164 24.73 12.17 -9.52
N PRO A 165 23.47 12.39 -9.13
CA PRO A 165 22.80 11.59 -8.11
C PRO A 165 22.49 10.18 -8.64
N LYS A 166 22.99 9.17 -7.93
CA LYS A 166 22.74 7.75 -8.16
C LYS A 166 21.86 7.18 -7.06
N PHE A 167 20.76 6.53 -7.43
CA PHE A 167 19.84 5.91 -6.47
C PHE A 167 20.04 4.40 -6.43
N ILE A 168 20.24 3.86 -5.25
CA ILE A 168 20.44 2.43 -5.04
C ILE A 168 19.36 1.91 -4.11
N SER A 169 18.74 0.78 -4.48
CA SER A 169 17.77 0.08 -3.64
C SER A 169 18.22 -1.35 -3.41
N VAL A 170 18.01 -1.85 -2.19
CA VAL A 170 18.24 -3.27 -1.89
C VAL A 170 17.08 -4.15 -2.33
N GLU A 171 17.37 -5.43 -2.54
CA GLU A 171 16.34 -6.45 -2.70
C GLU A 171 15.37 -6.40 -1.49
N PRO A 172 14.05 -6.43 -1.70
CA PRO A 172 13.10 -6.33 -0.59
C PRO A 172 13.24 -7.45 0.45
N TYR A 173 13.28 -7.06 1.72
CA TYR A 173 13.20 -7.96 2.86
C TYR A 173 11.75 -8.36 3.08
N THR A 174 11.46 -9.64 2.90
CA THR A 174 10.17 -10.26 3.24
C THR A 174 10.23 -10.90 4.63
N LYS A 175 9.10 -11.37 5.14
CA LYS A 175 8.99 -12.05 6.46
C LYS A 175 10.05 -13.13 6.66
N ASN A 176 10.37 -13.89 5.61
CA ASN A 176 11.38 -14.95 5.69
C ASN A 176 12.78 -14.42 6.02
N ARG A 177 13.13 -13.22 5.54
CA ARG A 177 14.43 -12.60 5.85
C ARG A 177 14.44 -11.81 7.15
N LEU A 178 13.28 -11.31 7.60
CA LEU A 178 13.15 -10.56 8.85
C LEU A 178 13.01 -11.45 10.10
N ASN A 179 12.75 -12.75 9.90
CA ASN A 179 12.72 -13.77 10.96
C ASN A 179 14.07 -14.45 11.20
N ALA A 180 15.06 -14.17 10.35
CA ALA A 180 16.41 -14.73 10.44
C ALA A 180 17.25 -13.90 11.41
#